data_AF-A0AAV6FFS5-F1
#
_entry.id   AF-A0AAV6FFS5-F1
#
_cell.length_a   1.000
_cell.length_b   1.000
_cell.length_c   1.000
_cell.angle_alpha   90.00
_cell.angle_beta   90.00
_cell.angle_gamma   90.00
#
_symmetry.space_group_name_H-M   'P 1'
#
loop_
_entity.id
_entity.type
_entity.pdbx_description
1 polymer ?
#
loop_
_entity_poly.entity_id
_entity_poly.type
_entity_poly.pdbx_seq_one_letter_code
_entity_poly.pdbx_strand_id
1 'polypeptide(L)'
;MRISKPIESGGPFIDQVLVLQNYAEGWTDGKWDEKVDERPCIERLMYSKDKQGYYRGWFWGYEETRGINVTCLSAQGHASVLAPFLQTNITATSVMLDRAETVLHDHYAGKDYWDTRRSMVFAKHLRIIGNDFRAKYLNSTDEKDHTVYSEDWRLMKAKLGSAKGGPYLAVHLRRKDFIWGHREDVPSLKGAVKKIRSLMKKHALENLFVATDADEEELAKLKRMLPEMVRFEPTWEDLEFLKDGGVAIIDQWICAHARYFIGTSVSTFSFRIHEEREILGFDPKTTYNRFCGDSEPECEQPTHWKIVY
;
A
#
# COMPACT_ATOMS: atom_id res chain seq x y z
N MET A 1 22.37 6.81 47.89
CA MET A 1 21.30 6.17 47.09
C MET A 1 20.24 7.21 46.77
N ARG A 2 20.28 7.79 45.57
CA ARG A 2 19.13 8.55 45.04
C ARG A 2 18.26 7.53 44.32
N ILE A 3 17.16 7.15 44.96
CA ILE A 3 16.11 6.37 44.32
C ILE A 3 15.49 7.32 43.28
N SER A 4 15.81 7.11 42.00
CA SER A 4 15.13 7.76 40.90
C SER A 4 13.68 7.29 40.93
N LYS A 5 12.76 8.22 41.21
CA LYS A 5 11.33 7.98 41.04
C LYS A 5 11.08 7.45 39.62
N PRO A 6 10.22 6.45 39.44
CA PRO A 6 9.67 6.16 38.13
C PRO A 6 8.90 7.41 37.69
N ILE A 7 9.29 7.99 36.57
CA ILE A 7 8.48 9.01 35.91
C ILE A 7 7.27 8.24 35.37
N GLU A 8 6.09 8.49 35.91
CA GLU A 8 4.82 8.10 35.28
C GLU A 8 4.79 8.78 33.90
N SER A 9 5.24 8.07 32.87
CA SER A 9 5.43 8.56 31.51
C SER A 9 4.09 8.57 30.75
N GLY A 10 3.16 9.40 31.22
CA GLY A 10 1.92 9.71 30.48
C GLY A 10 2.09 10.80 29.41
N GLY A 11 3.29 11.37 29.26
CA GLY A 11 3.60 12.41 28.28
C GLY A 11 4.07 11.85 26.93
N PRO A 12 4.28 12.70 25.90
CA PRO A 12 4.72 12.29 24.56
C PRO A 12 6.23 11.97 24.53
N PHE A 13 6.66 11.05 25.38
CA PHE A 13 8.05 10.60 25.51
C PHE A 13 8.18 9.16 25.01
N ILE A 14 9.18 8.93 24.15
CA ILE A 14 9.57 7.61 23.66
C ILE A 14 10.90 7.28 24.32
N ASP A 15 10.96 6.17 25.06
CA ASP A 15 12.15 5.81 25.84
C ASP A 15 13.35 5.49 24.93
N GLN A 16 13.12 4.72 23.87
CA GLN A 16 14.16 4.31 22.93
C GLN A 16 13.69 4.45 21.48
N VAL A 17 14.46 5.18 20.68
CA VAL A 17 14.36 5.15 19.21
C VAL A 17 15.51 4.31 18.67
N LEU A 18 15.19 3.32 17.84
CA LEU A 18 16.15 2.52 17.09
C LEU A 18 16.02 2.88 15.62
N VAL A 19 17.04 3.51 15.06
CA VAL A 19 17.09 3.85 13.63
C VAL A 19 17.68 2.65 12.89
N LEU A 20 16.83 1.94 12.14
CA LEU A 20 17.30 0.80 11.35
C LEU A 20 18.15 1.27 10.18
N GLN A 21 19.18 0.50 9.86
CA GLN A 21 20.07 0.76 8.73
C GLN A 21 20.61 -0.57 8.17
N ASN A 22 21.15 -0.53 6.96
CA ASN A 22 21.90 -1.66 6.41
C ASN A 22 23.24 -1.84 7.16
N TYR A 23 23.89 -2.99 6.97
CA TYR A 23 25.29 -3.16 7.33
C TYR A 23 26.17 -2.37 6.36
N ALA A 24 27.09 -1.55 6.88
CA ALA A 24 27.95 -0.67 6.07
C ALA A 24 28.88 -1.47 5.14
N GLU A 25 29.29 -2.65 5.60
CA GLU A 25 30.09 -3.61 4.86
C GLU A 25 29.32 -4.36 3.76
N GLY A 26 27.99 -4.25 3.72
CA GLY A 26 27.14 -5.04 2.82
C GLY A 26 27.21 -6.55 3.13
N TRP A 27 26.99 -7.36 2.10
CA TRP A 27 27.15 -8.82 2.14
C TRP A 27 28.00 -9.28 0.95
N THR A 28 28.86 -10.27 1.16
CA THR A 28 29.71 -10.85 0.11
C THR A 28 29.38 -12.33 -0.11
N ASP A 29 29.80 -12.85 -1.27
CA ASP A 29 29.87 -14.29 -1.55
C ASP A 29 28.54 -15.07 -1.46
N GLY A 30 27.42 -14.38 -1.70
CA GLY A 30 26.09 -15.01 -1.69
C GLY A 30 25.59 -15.44 -0.31
N LYS A 31 26.31 -15.11 0.76
CA LYS A 31 25.91 -15.43 2.14
C LYS A 31 25.06 -14.30 2.70
N TRP A 32 23.75 -14.45 2.57
CA TRP A 32 22.78 -13.58 3.23
C TRP A 32 22.37 -14.23 4.55
N ASP A 33 22.87 -13.72 5.66
CA ASP A 33 22.55 -14.21 7.01
C ASP A 33 21.62 -13.22 7.72
N GLU A 34 20.65 -13.75 8.47
CA GLU A 34 19.81 -12.92 9.33
C GLU A 34 20.58 -12.50 10.59
N LYS A 35 20.66 -11.19 10.83
CA LYS A 35 21.41 -10.61 11.94
C LYS A 35 20.98 -9.19 12.25
N VAL A 36 21.19 -8.81 13.52
CA VAL A 36 20.85 -7.52 14.09
C VAL A 36 21.94 -7.13 15.07
N ASP A 37 22.58 -5.99 14.85
CA ASP A 37 23.66 -5.49 15.70
C ASP A 37 23.50 -3.99 15.94
N GLU A 38 23.72 -3.55 17.19
CA GLU A 38 23.93 -2.13 17.47
C GLU A 38 25.24 -1.70 16.80
N ARG A 39 25.16 -0.67 15.95
CA ARG A 39 26.29 -0.18 15.15
C ARG A 39 26.33 1.35 15.17
N PRO A 40 27.49 1.96 14.90
CA PRO A 40 27.55 3.39 14.63
C PRO A 40 26.58 3.77 13.51
N CYS A 41 25.91 4.91 13.66
CA CYS A 41 25.03 5.45 12.63
C CYS A 41 25.82 5.76 11.37
N ILE A 42 25.41 5.18 10.24
CA ILE A 42 26.08 5.38 8.94
C ILE A 42 25.79 6.79 8.42
N GLU A 43 24.51 7.14 8.35
CA GLU A 43 24.06 8.45 7.94
C GLU A 43 23.94 9.38 9.15
N ARG A 44 23.97 10.68 8.88
CA ARG A 44 23.70 11.68 9.91
C ARG A 44 22.29 11.49 10.44
N LEU A 45 22.16 11.29 11.75
CA LEU A 45 20.86 11.20 12.43
C LEU A 45 20.01 12.44 12.12
N MET A 46 18.76 12.20 11.77
CA MET A 46 17.72 13.22 11.63
C MET A 46 17.18 13.70 13.00
N TYR A 47 17.69 13.12 14.09
CA TYR A 47 17.36 13.46 15.46
C TYR A 47 18.43 14.38 16.06
N SER A 48 18.00 15.38 16.83
CA SER A 48 18.90 16.33 17.48
C SER A 48 18.50 16.60 18.92
N LYS A 49 19.47 16.84 19.80
CA LYS A 49 19.17 17.13 21.21
C LYS A 49 18.69 18.56 21.41
N ASP A 50 17.66 18.73 22.22
CA ASP A 50 17.23 20.04 22.71
C ASP A 50 18.08 20.52 23.90
N LYS A 51 17.73 21.70 24.45
CA LYS A 51 18.45 22.30 25.58
C LYS A 51 18.34 21.46 26.86
N GLN A 52 17.36 20.58 26.96
CA GLN A 52 17.13 19.68 28.09
C GLN A 52 17.83 18.32 27.87
N GLY A 53 18.40 18.09 26.68
CA GLY A 53 19.14 16.88 26.34
C GLY A 53 18.27 15.78 25.73
N TYR A 54 16.97 16.02 25.52
CA TYR A 54 16.07 15.07 24.86
C TYR A 54 16.17 15.19 23.34
N TYR A 55 15.96 14.08 22.64
CA TYR A 55 15.97 14.06 21.18
C TYR A 55 14.65 14.59 20.61
N ARG A 56 14.77 15.56 19.71
CA ARG A 56 13.72 16.02 18.81
C ARG A 56 13.92 15.38 17.44
N GLY A 57 12.82 15.11 16.75
CA GLY A 57 12.79 14.55 15.40
C GLY A 57 11.46 14.87 14.74
N TRP A 58 11.18 14.22 13.60
CA TRP A 58 9.91 14.42 12.89
C TRP A 58 8.70 13.97 13.71
N PHE A 59 8.76 12.78 14.34
CA PHE A 59 7.72 12.20 15.20
C PHE A 59 6.29 12.44 14.67
N TRP A 60 6.05 12.14 13.39
CA TRP A 60 4.76 12.26 12.71
C TRP A 60 4.15 13.68 12.71
N GLY A 61 4.97 14.72 12.91
CA GLY A 61 4.53 16.11 12.97
C GLY A 61 4.15 16.61 14.37
N TYR A 62 4.29 15.78 15.40
CA TYR A 62 4.01 16.17 16.80
C TYR A 62 5.25 16.80 17.43
N GLU A 63 5.34 18.13 17.35
CA GLU A 63 6.49 18.92 17.81
C GLU A 63 6.82 18.77 19.31
N GLU A 64 5.85 18.34 20.12
CA GLU A 64 5.98 18.07 21.55
C GLU A 64 6.66 16.73 21.85
N THR A 65 6.72 15.81 20.89
CA THR A 65 7.26 14.46 21.10
C THR A 65 8.76 14.48 21.32
N ARG A 66 9.24 13.68 22.28
CA ARG A 66 10.65 13.59 22.67
C ARG A 66 11.13 12.14 22.75
N GLY A 67 12.29 11.87 22.18
CA GLY A 67 13.03 10.63 22.42
C GLY A 67 13.99 10.78 23.59
N ILE A 68 14.03 9.83 24.51
CA ILE A 68 15.01 9.82 25.61
C ILE A 68 16.37 9.36 25.09
N ASN A 69 16.40 8.25 24.33
CA ASN A 69 17.60 7.74 23.70
C ASN A 69 17.38 7.43 22.22
N VAL A 70 18.43 7.60 21.41
CA VAL A 70 18.43 7.30 19.97
C VAL A 70 19.71 6.57 19.63
N THR A 71 19.59 5.36 19.09
CA THR A 71 20.71 4.54 18.61
C THR A 71 20.42 3.98 17.23
N CYS A 72 21.47 3.55 16.52
CA CYS A 72 21.33 2.92 15.21
C CYS A 72 21.52 1.41 15.30
N LEU A 73 20.69 0.69 14.55
CA LEU A 73 20.67 -0.76 14.53
C LEU A 73 20.86 -1.23 13.09
N SER A 74 21.99 -1.87 12.81
CA SER A 74 22.18 -2.53 11.53
C SER A 74 21.39 -3.82 11.53
N ALA A 75 20.47 -3.97 10.58
CA ALA A 75 19.59 -5.13 10.48
C ALA A 75 19.62 -5.70 9.05
N GLN A 76 19.65 -7.02 8.97
CA GLN A 76 19.53 -7.78 7.74
C GLN A 76 18.68 -9.00 8.07
N GLY A 77 17.52 -9.14 7.44
CA GLY A 77 16.61 -10.22 7.79
C GLY A 77 15.15 -9.90 7.53
N HIS A 78 14.32 -10.85 7.92
CA HIS A 78 12.89 -10.64 8.06
C HIS A 78 12.56 -9.92 9.37
N ALA A 79 11.38 -9.31 9.48
CA ALA A 79 11.01 -8.47 10.63
C ALA A 79 11.15 -9.17 12.00
N SER A 80 10.88 -10.48 12.06
CA SER A 80 11.02 -11.28 13.28
C SER A 80 12.45 -11.37 13.81
N VAL A 81 13.47 -11.10 12.99
CA VAL A 81 14.88 -11.06 13.42
C VAL A 81 15.12 -10.03 14.52
N LEU A 82 14.29 -8.98 14.59
CA LEU A 82 14.36 -7.95 15.61
C LEU A 82 13.83 -8.42 16.98
N ALA A 83 12.92 -9.41 17.01
CA ALA A 83 12.21 -9.78 18.22
C ALA A 83 13.11 -10.28 19.36
N PRO A 84 14.09 -11.18 19.12
CA PRO A 84 15.03 -11.58 20.17
C PRO A 84 15.81 -10.37 20.71
N PHE A 85 16.34 -9.51 19.83
CA PHE A 85 17.08 -8.31 20.22
C PHE A 85 16.24 -7.38 21.09
N LEU A 86 14.99 -7.11 20.69
CA LEU A 86 14.07 -6.27 21.46
C LEU A 86 13.71 -6.88 22.82
N GLN A 87 13.65 -8.22 22.94
CA GLN A 87 13.31 -8.89 24.20
C GLN A 87 14.50 -9.01 25.15
N THR A 88 15.71 -9.20 24.64
CA THR A 88 16.90 -9.48 25.46
C THR A 88 17.76 -8.24 25.71
N ASN A 89 17.86 -7.33 24.75
CA ASN A 89 18.81 -6.21 24.81
C ASN A 89 18.14 -4.89 25.19
N ILE A 90 16.82 -4.78 25.05
CA ILE A 90 16.08 -3.55 25.33
C ILE A 90 15.26 -3.69 26.60
N THR A 91 15.50 -2.81 27.56
CA THR A 91 14.75 -2.71 28.83
C THR A 91 13.75 -1.54 28.85
N ALA A 92 13.70 -0.77 27.75
CA ALA A 92 12.81 0.36 27.59
C ALA A 92 11.34 -0.09 27.53
N THR A 93 10.42 0.75 28.05
CA THR A 93 8.98 0.45 28.05
C THR A 93 8.35 0.79 26.70
N SER A 94 8.80 1.87 26.07
CA SER A 94 8.36 2.31 24.75
C SER A 94 9.53 2.35 23.74
N VAL A 95 9.36 1.65 22.61
CA VAL A 95 10.38 1.56 21.57
C VAL A 95 9.79 1.98 20.23
N MET A 96 10.48 2.89 19.54
CA MET A 96 10.18 3.28 18.16
C MET A 96 11.24 2.70 17.23
N LEU A 97 10.81 2.01 16.18
CA LEU A 97 11.67 1.59 15.07
C LEU A 97 11.50 2.58 13.93
N ASP A 98 12.54 3.35 13.65
CA ASP A 98 12.60 4.21 12.45
C ASP A 98 13.23 3.43 11.29
N ARG A 99 12.92 3.82 10.05
CA ARG A 99 13.38 3.13 8.83
C ARG A 99 12.97 1.65 8.77
N ALA A 100 11.73 1.37 9.21
CA ALA A 100 11.17 0.03 9.31
C ALA A 100 11.13 -0.74 7.96
N GLU A 101 11.25 -0.05 6.82
CA GLU A 101 11.40 -0.67 5.50
C GLU A 101 12.69 -1.48 5.32
N THR A 102 13.65 -1.37 6.25
CA THR A 102 14.93 -2.10 6.23
C THR A 102 14.74 -3.61 6.35
N VAL A 103 13.69 -4.06 7.07
CA VAL A 103 13.41 -5.49 7.29
C VAL A 103 12.34 -6.02 6.34
N LEU A 104 12.46 -7.29 5.98
CA LEU A 104 11.57 -7.95 5.03
C LEU A 104 10.39 -8.66 5.72
N HIS A 105 9.40 -9.13 4.96
CA HIS A 105 8.32 -9.97 5.48
C HIS A 105 8.81 -11.38 5.83
N ASP A 106 8.54 -11.88 7.05
CA ASP A 106 8.92 -13.25 7.50
C ASP A 106 8.57 -14.34 6.50
N HIS A 107 7.29 -14.45 6.16
CA HIS A 107 6.84 -15.31 5.08
C HIS A 107 5.82 -14.57 4.24
N TYR A 108 6.30 -13.91 3.19
CA TYR A 108 5.46 -13.17 2.27
C TYR A 108 4.37 -14.07 1.65
N ALA A 109 3.13 -13.59 1.63
CA ALA A 109 1.95 -14.35 1.21
C ALA A 109 1.66 -15.64 2.02
N GLY A 110 2.29 -15.79 3.20
CA GLY A 110 1.97 -16.81 4.19
C GLY A 110 0.66 -16.55 4.94
N LYS A 111 0.30 -17.48 5.83
CA LYS A 111 -0.91 -17.34 6.66
C LYS A 111 -0.87 -16.06 7.51
N ASP A 112 0.23 -15.78 8.22
CA ASP A 112 0.33 -14.60 9.09
C ASP A 112 0.35 -13.29 8.30
N TYR A 113 0.95 -13.30 7.11
CA TYR A 113 0.84 -12.20 6.15
C TYR A 113 -0.62 -11.94 5.78
N TRP A 114 -1.36 -12.99 5.39
CA TRP A 114 -2.75 -12.87 4.98
C TRP A 114 -3.68 -12.52 6.12
N ASP A 115 -3.47 -13.04 7.33
CA ASP A 115 -4.24 -12.63 8.50
C ASP A 115 -4.02 -11.15 8.81
N THR A 116 -2.76 -10.68 8.76
CA THR A 116 -2.43 -9.26 8.90
C THR A 116 -3.12 -8.45 7.80
N ARG A 117 -2.97 -8.82 6.53
CA ARG A 117 -3.53 -8.10 5.38
C ARG A 117 -5.07 -8.08 5.37
N ARG A 118 -5.72 -9.19 5.73
CA ARG A 118 -7.20 -9.31 5.82
C ARG A 118 -7.76 -8.51 6.98
N SER A 119 -6.99 -8.32 8.05
CA SER A 119 -7.40 -7.48 9.17
C SER A 119 -7.45 -5.98 8.83
N MET A 120 -6.72 -5.56 7.78
CA MET A 120 -6.69 -4.16 7.30
C MET A 120 -7.93 -3.83 6.47
N VAL A 121 -9.09 -3.80 7.13
CA VAL A 121 -10.37 -3.44 6.51
C VAL A 121 -10.50 -1.92 6.40
N PHE A 122 -10.84 -1.43 5.21
CA PHE A 122 -11.09 0.00 5.01
C PHE A 122 -12.21 0.53 5.91
N ALA A 123 -12.04 1.77 6.36
CA ALA A 123 -13.02 2.45 7.20
C ALA A 123 -14.42 2.42 6.55
N LYS A 124 -15.44 2.14 7.36
CA LYS A 124 -16.81 1.89 6.88
C LYS A 124 -17.36 3.03 6.01
N HIS A 125 -17.12 4.28 6.40
CA HIS A 125 -17.60 5.45 5.64
C HIS A 125 -16.99 5.52 4.24
N LEU A 126 -15.71 5.15 4.06
CA LEU A 126 -15.06 5.09 2.74
C LEU A 126 -15.67 4.00 1.86
N ARG A 127 -15.96 2.83 2.44
CA ARG A 127 -16.64 1.72 1.75
C ARG A 127 -18.04 2.12 1.31
N ILE A 128 -18.79 2.84 2.14
CA ILE A 128 -20.12 3.36 1.81
C ILE A 128 -20.04 4.31 0.62
N ILE A 129 -19.14 5.30 0.65
CA ILE A 129 -18.96 6.25 -0.47
C ILE A 129 -18.59 5.51 -1.76
N GLY A 130 -17.67 4.55 -1.69
CA GLY A 130 -17.31 3.72 -2.84
C GLY A 130 -18.47 2.85 -3.36
N ASN A 131 -19.30 2.30 -2.47
CA ASN A 131 -20.50 1.54 -2.84
C ASN A 131 -21.57 2.43 -3.48
N ASP A 132 -21.80 3.63 -2.95
CA ASP A 132 -22.74 4.60 -3.51
C ASP A 132 -22.29 5.03 -4.92
N PHE A 133 -20.99 5.27 -5.10
CA PHE A 133 -20.42 5.55 -6.41
C PHE A 133 -20.61 4.39 -7.39
N ARG A 134 -20.28 3.16 -6.97
CA ARG A 134 -20.48 1.94 -7.77
C ARG A 134 -21.93 1.77 -8.21
N ALA A 135 -22.88 1.96 -7.28
CA ALA A 135 -24.30 1.84 -7.57
C ALA A 135 -24.77 2.91 -8.56
N LYS A 136 -24.37 4.15 -8.33
CA LYS A 136 -24.84 5.32 -9.10
C LYS A 136 -24.25 5.40 -10.50
N TYR A 137 -22.95 5.12 -10.66
CA TYR A 137 -22.23 5.40 -11.91
C TYR A 137 -21.80 4.15 -12.68
N LEU A 138 -21.74 2.98 -12.03
CA LEU A 138 -21.16 1.76 -12.61
C LEU A 138 -22.15 0.58 -12.67
N ASN A 139 -23.40 0.78 -12.24
CA ASN A 139 -24.43 -0.27 -12.14
C ASN A 139 -23.91 -1.51 -11.37
N SER A 140 -23.23 -1.26 -10.25
CA SER A 140 -22.48 -2.24 -9.48
C SER A 140 -22.94 -2.23 -8.02
N THR A 141 -23.23 -3.41 -7.48
CA THR A 141 -23.69 -3.65 -6.09
C THR A 141 -23.24 -5.04 -5.68
N ASP A 142 -22.92 -5.26 -4.41
CA ASP A 142 -22.34 -6.54 -3.95
C ASP A 142 -23.23 -7.76 -4.25
N GLU A 143 -24.55 -7.60 -4.22
CA GLU A 143 -25.51 -8.65 -4.54
C GLU A 143 -25.46 -9.06 -6.03
N LYS A 144 -25.40 -8.08 -6.95
CA LYS A 144 -25.32 -8.34 -8.40
C LYS A 144 -23.94 -8.82 -8.84
N ASP A 145 -22.92 -8.41 -8.10
CA ASP A 145 -21.50 -8.60 -8.41
C ASP A 145 -20.93 -9.85 -7.74
N HIS A 146 -21.70 -10.49 -6.86
CA HIS A 146 -21.29 -11.63 -6.03
C HIS A 146 -20.04 -11.31 -5.20
N THR A 147 -19.96 -10.10 -4.65
CA THR A 147 -18.85 -9.61 -3.81
C THR A 147 -19.33 -9.38 -2.37
N VAL A 148 -20.22 -10.25 -1.88
CA VAL A 148 -20.83 -10.11 -0.56
C VAL A 148 -19.74 -10.05 0.53
N TYR A 149 -19.89 -9.06 1.40
CA TYR A 149 -18.91 -8.70 2.43
C TYR A 149 -19.42 -9.02 3.84
N SER A 150 -18.51 -9.38 4.74
CA SER A 150 -18.74 -9.59 6.17
C SER A 150 -17.89 -8.58 6.95
N GLU A 151 -18.53 -7.86 7.88
CA GLU A 151 -17.83 -6.90 8.76
C GLU A 151 -16.79 -7.60 9.65
N ASP A 152 -17.01 -8.87 10.02
CA ASP A 152 -15.95 -9.68 10.61
C ASP A 152 -15.12 -10.33 9.50
N TRP A 153 -13.93 -9.78 9.28
CA TRP A 153 -12.99 -10.26 8.26
C TRP A 153 -12.58 -11.73 8.47
N ARG A 154 -12.66 -12.25 9.70
CA ARG A 154 -12.31 -13.66 9.99
C ARG A 154 -13.28 -14.63 9.32
N LEU A 155 -14.51 -14.17 9.10
CA LEU A 155 -15.58 -14.90 8.39
C LEU A 155 -15.50 -14.71 6.87
N MET A 156 -14.74 -13.73 6.37
CA MET A 156 -14.51 -13.52 4.93
C MET A 156 -13.61 -14.61 4.38
N LYS A 157 -14.23 -15.72 3.93
CA LYS A 157 -13.56 -16.84 3.24
C LYS A 157 -14.24 -17.09 1.91
N ALA A 158 -13.98 -16.23 0.93
CA ALA A 158 -14.53 -16.38 -0.41
C ALA A 158 -13.83 -17.52 -1.16
N LYS A 159 -14.60 -18.33 -1.89
CA LYS A 159 -14.04 -19.32 -2.81
C LYS A 159 -13.38 -18.57 -3.98
N LEU A 160 -12.14 -18.89 -4.30
CA LEU A 160 -11.44 -18.27 -5.43
C LEU A 160 -12.24 -18.45 -6.74
N GLY A 161 -12.44 -17.35 -7.47
CA GLY A 161 -13.26 -17.30 -8.69
C GLY A 161 -14.76 -17.24 -8.46
N SER A 162 -15.24 -17.06 -7.22
CA SER A 162 -16.68 -16.92 -6.93
C SER A 162 -17.20 -15.50 -7.14
N ALA A 163 -16.35 -14.48 -6.98
CA ALA A 163 -16.70 -13.11 -7.27
C ALA A 163 -16.77 -12.83 -8.78
N LYS A 164 -17.81 -12.13 -9.20
CA LYS A 164 -18.06 -11.76 -10.59
C LYS A 164 -17.64 -10.33 -10.91
N GLY A 165 -17.86 -9.41 -9.98
CA GLY A 165 -17.61 -7.97 -10.14
C GLY A 165 -18.63 -7.23 -10.99
N GLY A 166 -18.67 -5.92 -10.77
CA GLY A 166 -19.56 -5.00 -11.48
C GLY A 166 -19.27 -4.93 -12.98
N PRO A 167 -20.25 -4.51 -13.80
CA PRO A 167 -20.16 -4.52 -15.25
C PRO A 167 -19.28 -3.37 -15.80
N TYR A 168 -18.06 -3.24 -15.31
CA TYR A 168 -17.09 -2.24 -15.72
C TYR A 168 -15.65 -2.79 -15.70
N LEU A 169 -14.80 -2.17 -16.52
CA LEU A 169 -13.35 -2.31 -16.46
C LEU A 169 -12.83 -1.27 -15.46
N ALA A 170 -11.97 -1.65 -14.53
CA ALA A 170 -11.20 -0.70 -13.74
C ALA A 170 -9.74 -0.71 -14.16
N VAL A 171 -9.15 0.48 -14.20
CA VAL A 171 -7.75 0.66 -14.51
C VAL A 171 -7.09 1.55 -13.48
N HIS A 172 -5.86 1.20 -13.11
CA HIS A 172 -5.01 2.07 -12.31
C HIS A 172 -3.80 2.51 -13.16
N LEU A 173 -3.73 3.81 -13.44
CA LEU A 173 -2.65 4.46 -14.20
C LEU A 173 -1.84 5.37 -13.27
N ARG A 174 -0.67 4.91 -12.84
CA ARG A 174 0.31 5.71 -12.10
C ARG A 174 1.18 6.47 -13.11
N ARG A 175 1.17 7.80 -13.04
CA ARG A 175 1.79 8.74 -14.00
C ARG A 175 2.91 9.53 -13.33
N LYS A 176 2.65 10.76 -12.87
CA LYS A 176 3.55 11.73 -12.21
C LYS A 176 5.05 11.38 -12.20
N ASP A 177 5.62 11.17 -11.03
CA ASP A 177 7.03 10.86 -10.77
C ASP A 177 7.42 9.49 -11.35
N PHE A 178 6.45 8.59 -11.39
CA PHE A 178 6.61 7.22 -11.82
C PHE A 178 7.09 7.10 -13.28
N ILE A 179 6.58 7.94 -14.18
CA ILE A 179 7.03 7.96 -15.58
C ILE A 179 8.54 8.18 -15.67
N TRP A 180 9.16 9.01 -14.82
CA TRP A 180 10.59 9.31 -14.95
C TRP A 180 11.49 8.16 -14.53
N GLY A 181 11.08 7.37 -13.53
CA GLY A 181 11.80 6.20 -13.05
C GLY A 181 11.49 4.89 -13.80
N HIS A 182 10.35 4.84 -14.51
CA HIS A 182 9.75 3.61 -15.06
C HIS A 182 9.25 3.81 -16.50
N ARG A 183 10.04 4.50 -17.35
CA ARG A 183 9.63 4.85 -18.72
C ARG A 183 9.37 3.64 -19.60
N GLU A 184 10.11 2.56 -19.39
CA GLU A 184 10.12 1.41 -20.27
C GLU A 184 9.00 0.40 -19.94
N ASP A 185 8.50 0.42 -18.71
CA ASP A 185 7.52 -0.53 -18.18
C ASP A 185 6.12 0.08 -17.98
N VAL A 186 5.92 1.34 -18.40
CA VAL A 186 4.63 2.05 -18.35
C VAL A 186 4.23 2.52 -19.75
N PRO A 187 2.95 2.37 -20.16
CA PRO A 187 2.52 2.77 -21.49
C PRO A 187 2.51 4.29 -21.68
N SER A 188 2.56 4.73 -22.94
CA SER A 188 2.08 6.07 -23.28
C SER A 188 0.56 6.17 -23.09
N LEU A 189 0.00 7.39 -23.06
CA LEU A 189 -1.45 7.56 -23.03
C LEU A 189 -2.14 6.86 -24.21
N LYS A 190 -1.52 6.87 -25.40
CA LYS A 190 -2.05 6.17 -26.58
C LYS A 190 -1.99 4.64 -26.40
N GLY A 191 -0.89 4.12 -25.87
CA GLY A 191 -0.74 2.71 -25.54
C GLY A 191 -1.79 2.23 -24.53
N ALA A 192 -1.97 2.99 -23.45
CA ALA A 192 -2.97 2.73 -22.41
C ALA A 192 -4.39 2.70 -23.00
N VAL A 193 -4.79 3.74 -23.74
CA VAL A 193 -6.11 3.83 -24.38
C VAL A 193 -6.36 2.66 -25.33
N LYS A 194 -5.37 2.29 -26.14
CA LYS A 194 -5.47 1.13 -27.05
C LYS A 194 -5.71 -0.16 -26.28
N LYS A 195 -4.97 -0.38 -25.19
CA LYS A 195 -5.13 -1.57 -24.33
C LYS A 195 -6.48 -1.58 -23.62
N ILE A 196 -6.93 -0.44 -23.09
CA ILE A 196 -8.23 -0.26 -22.44
C ILE A 196 -9.36 -0.67 -23.39
N ARG A 197 -9.42 -0.09 -24.59
CA ARG A 197 -10.45 -0.41 -25.59
C ARG A 197 -10.44 -1.88 -25.99
N SER A 198 -9.24 -2.47 -26.13
CA SER A 198 -9.10 -3.89 -26.42
C SER A 198 -9.70 -4.78 -25.31
N LEU A 199 -9.43 -4.45 -24.04
CA LEU A 199 -9.98 -5.17 -22.89
C LEU A 199 -11.49 -5.00 -22.77
N MET A 200 -12.00 -3.76 -22.92
CA MET A 200 -13.43 -3.48 -22.92
C MET A 200 -14.17 -4.30 -23.97
N LYS A 201 -13.65 -4.34 -25.21
CA LYS A 201 -14.20 -5.18 -26.28
C LYS A 201 -14.12 -6.66 -25.95
N LYS A 202 -12.97 -7.15 -25.48
CA LYS A 202 -12.73 -8.58 -25.16
C LYS A 202 -13.68 -9.08 -24.08
N HIS A 203 -13.98 -8.26 -23.08
CA HIS A 203 -14.79 -8.63 -21.92
C HIS A 203 -16.24 -8.13 -21.99
N ALA A 204 -16.65 -7.55 -23.12
CA ALA A 204 -17.96 -6.94 -23.33
C ALA A 204 -18.35 -5.97 -22.20
N LEU A 205 -17.44 -5.04 -21.90
CA LEU A 205 -17.60 -4.02 -20.87
C LEU A 205 -17.78 -2.65 -21.53
N GLU A 206 -18.84 -1.94 -21.17
CA GLU A 206 -19.14 -0.60 -21.69
C GLU A 206 -18.69 0.51 -20.71
N ASN A 207 -18.68 0.21 -19.41
CA ASN A 207 -18.29 1.15 -18.38
C ASN A 207 -16.78 1.03 -18.08
N LEU A 208 -16.14 2.18 -17.84
CA LEU A 208 -14.73 2.28 -17.51
C LEU A 208 -14.54 3.16 -16.28
N PHE A 209 -13.90 2.63 -15.25
CA PHE A 209 -13.42 3.40 -14.10
C PHE A 209 -11.90 3.60 -14.17
N VAL A 210 -11.43 4.81 -13.92
CA VAL A 210 -9.99 5.16 -13.98
C VAL A 210 -9.53 5.74 -12.65
N ALA A 211 -8.69 4.99 -11.91
CA ALA A 211 -7.89 5.52 -10.81
C ALA A 211 -6.54 6.01 -11.37
N THR A 212 -6.22 7.29 -11.16
CA THR A 212 -4.97 7.86 -11.68
C THR A 212 -4.56 9.11 -10.93
N ASP A 213 -3.25 9.30 -10.79
CA ASP A 213 -2.62 10.50 -10.26
C ASP A 213 -2.16 11.47 -11.37
N ALA A 214 -2.57 11.25 -12.61
CA ALA A 214 -2.32 12.15 -13.74
C ALA A 214 -2.68 13.61 -13.42
N ASP A 215 -1.89 14.56 -13.95
CA ASP A 215 -2.20 15.98 -13.85
C ASP A 215 -3.39 16.38 -14.74
N GLU A 216 -3.87 17.62 -14.59
CA GLU A 216 -5.02 18.14 -15.32
C GLU A 216 -4.85 18.08 -16.85
N GLU A 217 -3.65 18.28 -17.37
CA GLU A 217 -3.38 18.26 -18.81
C GLU A 217 -3.45 16.83 -19.37
N GLU A 218 -2.81 15.88 -18.71
CA GLU A 218 -2.90 14.46 -19.06
C GLU A 218 -4.32 13.93 -18.91
N LEU A 219 -5.04 14.34 -17.86
CA LEU A 219 -6.44 13.99 -17.65
C LEU A 219 -7.35 14.51 -18.76
N ALA A 220 -7.17 15.76 -19.18
CA ALA A 220 -7.94 16.34 -20.29
C ALA A 220 -7.69 15.57 -21.59
N LYS A 221 -6.43 15.16 -21.86
CA LYS A 221 -6.09 14.32 -23.01
C LYS A 221 -6.73 12.94 -22.91
N LEU A 222 -6.66 12.30 -21.74
CA LEU A 222 -7.25 10.99 -21.51
C LEU A 222 -8.78 11.01 -21.68
N LYS A 223 -9.47 12.02 -21.12
CA LYS A 223 -10.92 12.20 -21.26
C LYS A 223 -11.34 12.41 -22.72
N ARG A 224 -10.55 13.12 -23.51
CA ARG A 224 -10.80 13.27 -24.96
C ARG A 224 -10.67 11.94 -25.71
N MET A 225 -9.76 11.07 -25.28
CA MET A 225 -9.50 9.77 -25.92
C MET A 225 -10.42 8.65 -25.42
N LEU A 226 -10.92 8.77 -24.19
CA LEU A 226 -11.87 7.87 -23.52
C LEU A 226 -13.02 8.68 -22.90
N PRO A 227 -13.95 9.25 -23.71
CA PRO A 227 -15.08 10.01 -23.19
C PRO A 227 -15.94 9.24 -22.18
N GLU A 228 -16.00 7.92 -22.33
CA GLU A 228 -16.70 6.96 -21.46
C GLU A 228 -16.05 6.77 -20.09
N MET A 229 -14.84 7.29 -19.86
CA MET A 229 -14.16 7.12 -18.58
C MET A 229 -14.92 7.85 -17.45
N VAL A 230 -15.07 7.17 -16.33
CA VAL A 230 -15.63 7.70 -15.10
C VAL A 230 -14.53 7.68 -14.03
N ARG A 231 -14.51 8.72 -13.19
CA ARG A 231 -13.55 8.88 -12.09
C ARG A 231 -14.28 9.31 -10.82
N PHE A 232 -13.72 8.94 -9.68
CA PHE A 232 -14.14 9.54 -8.42
C PHE A 232 -13.47 10.91 -8.29
N GLU A 233 -14.26 11.97 -8.38
CA GLU A 233 -13.79 13.36 -8.30
C GLU A 233 -14.43 13.98 -7.06
N PRO A 234 -13.73 14.00 -5.91
CA PRO A 234 -14.27 14.55 -4.68
C PRO A 234 -14.47 16.06 -4.82
N THR A 235 -15.50 16.59 -4.16
CA THR A 235 -15.62 18.04 -3.97
C THR A 235 -14.48 18.54 -3.07
N TRP A 236 -14.27 19.87 -3.02
CA TRP A 236 -13.30 20.46 -2.09
C TRP A 236 -13.60 20.10 -0.63
N GLU A 237 -14.88 20.10 -0.27
CA GLU A 237 -15.38 19.74 1.06
C GLU A 237 -15.12 18.25 1.37
N ASP A 238 -15.43 17.37 0.40
CA ASP A 238 -15.13 15.94 0.53
C ASP A 238 -13.63 15.69 0.63
N LEU A 239 -12.80 16.40 -0.13
CA LEU A 239 -11.34 16.24 -0.07
C LEU A 239 -10.79 16.68 1.29
N GLU A 240 -11.31 17.76 1.87
CA GLU A 240 -10.93 18.21 3.21
C GLU A 240 -11.30 17.17 4.28
N PHE A 241 -12.46 16.51 4.14
CA PHE A 241 -12.92 15.48 5.06
C PHE A 241 -12.16 14.15 4.89
N LEU A 242 -12.09 13.65 3.65
CA LEU A 242 -11.53 12.34 3.31
C LEU A 242 -10.00 12.31 3.37
N LYS A 243 -9.37 13.48 3.14
CA LYS A 243 -7.94 13.62 2.85
C LYS A 243 -7.52 12.78 1.63
N ASP A 244 -6.27 12.96 1.19
CA ASP A 244 -5.75 12.24 0.02
C ASP A 244 -5.82 10.71 0.19
N GLY A 245 -5.56 10.22 1.41
CA GLY A 245 -5.62 8.79 1.73
C GLY A 245 -7.02 8.20 1.63
N GLY A 246 -8.06 8.95 2.03
CA GLY A 246 -9.45 8.49 1.91
C GLY A 246 -9.90 8.38 0.46
N VAL A 247 -9.53 9.37 -0.36
CA VAL A 247 -9.78 9.36 -1.82
C VAL A 247 -9.08 8.18 -2.48
N ALA A 248 -7.81 7.95 -2.15
CA ALA A 248 -7.04 6.80 -2.63
C ALA A 248 -7.67 5.45 -2.26
N ILE A 249 -8.19 5.32 -1.04
CA ILE A 249 -8.90 4.10 -0.60
C ILE A 249 -10.20 3.90 -1.38
N ILE A 250 -10.96 4.96 -1.65
CA ILE A 250 -12.19 4.88 -2.46
C ILE A 250 -11.87 4.42 -3.89
N ASP A 251 -10.81 4.96 -4.51
CA ASP A 251 -10.33 4.51 -5.82
C ASP A 251 -9.93 3.03 -5.81
N GLN A 252 -9.21 2.57 -4.78
CA GLN A 252 -8.82 1.16 -4.62
C GLN A 252 -10.06 0.27 -4.45
N TRP A 253 -11.02 0.71 -3.63
CA TRP A 253 -12.26 -0.02 -3.38
C TRP A 253 -13.08 -0.18 -4.67
N ILE A 254 -13.27 0.89 -5.43
CA ILE A 254 -13.98 0.84 -6.71
C ILE A 254 -13.20 -0.04 -7.71
N CYS A 255 -11.86 0.07 -7.78
CA CYS A 255 -11.06 -0.81 -8.63
C CYS A 255 -11.20 -2.30 -8.26
N ALA A 256 -11.20 -2.60 -6.96
CA ALA A 256 -11.28 -3.97 -6.45
C ALA A 256 -12.59 -4.67 -6.84
N HIS A 257 -13.68 -3.93 -7.06
CA HIS A 257 -14.99 -4.50 -7.37
C HIS A 257 -15.29 -4.65 -8.87
N ALA A 258 -14.35 -4.28 -9.75
CA ALA A 258 -14.55 -4.38 -11.19
C ALA A 258 -14.57 -5.84 -11.69
N ARG A 259 -15.26 -6.11 -12.79
CA ARG A 259 -15.21 -7.43 -13.46
C ARG A 259 -13.82 -7.78 -13.96
N TYR A 260 -13.06 -6.77 -14.36
CA TYR A 260 -11.68 -6.93 -14.79
C TYR A 260 -10.87 -5.74 -14.31
N PHE A 261 -9.67 -6.01 -13.81
CA PHE A 261 -8.73 -5.00 -13.35
C PHE A 261 -7.39 -5.11 -14.10
N ILE A 262 -6.81 -3.95 -14.41
CA ILE A 262 -5.44 -3.82 -14.92
C ILE A 262 -4.75 -2.63 -14.23
N GLY A 263 -3.60 -2.89 -13.62
CA GLY A 263 -2.82 -1.90 -12.89
C GLY A 263 -1.60 -1.39 -13.65
N THR A 264 -0.83 -0.55 -12.97
CA THR A 264 0.50 -0.10 -13.43
C THR A 264 1.60 -0.99 -12.85
N SER A 265 2.65 -1.24 -13.66
CA SER A 265 3.89 -1.94 -13.29
C SER A 265 4.41 -1.49 -11.93
N VAL A 266 4.86 -2.44 -11.10
CA VAL A 266 5.51 -2.27 -9.78
C VAL A 266 4.89 -1.26 -8.80
N SER A 267 3.65 -0.84 -9.05
CA SER A 267 2.97 0.14 -8.21
C SER A 267 2.36 -0.53 -6.98
N THR A 268 2.77 -0.06 -5.80
CA THR A 268 2.22 -0.53 -4.51
C THR A 268 0.72 -0.28 -4.40
N PHE A 269 0.19 0.77 -5.03
CA PHE A 269 -1.25 1.03 -5.14
C PHE A 269 -1.97 -0.10 -5.91
N SER A 270 -1.41 -0.54 -7.06
CA SER A 270 -1.93 -1.71 -7.78
C SER A 270 -1.85 -2.98 -6.93
N PHE A 271 -0.75 -3.16 -6.17
CA PHE A 271 -0.59 -4.33 -5.31
C PHE A 271 -1.66 -4.42 -4.23
N ARG A 272 -2.05 -3.29 -3.62
CA ARG A 272 -3.15 -3.27 -2.64
C ARG A 272 -4.49 -3.66 -3.28
N ILE A 273 -4.75 -3.24 -4.51
CA ILE A 273 -5.94 -3.65 -5.27
C ILE A 273 -5.90 -5.16 -5.58
N HIS A 274 -4.75 -5.69 -6.00
CA HIS A 274 -4.62 -7.13 -6.28
C HIS A 274 -5.02 -7.99 -5.08
N GLU A 275 -4.55 -7.61 -3.89
CA GLU A 275 -4.87 -8.34 -2.66
C GLU A 275 -6.31 -8.16 -2.23
N GLU A 276 -6.88 -6.97 -2.40
CA GLU A 276 -8.30 -6.75 -2.08
C GLU A 276 -9.19 -7.62 -2.98
N ARG A 277 -8.82 -7.77 -4.25
CA ARG A 277 -9.49 -8.69 -5.19
C ARG A 277 -9.29 -10.16 -4.82
N GLU A 278 -8.12 -10.54 -4.33
CA GLU A 278 -7.85 -11.90 -3.84
C GLU A 278 -8.71 -12.21 -2.60
N ILE A 279 -8.85 -11.25 -1.66
CA ILE A 279 -9.71 -11.36 -0.47
C ILE A 279 -11.18 -11.51 -0.86
N LEU A 280 -11.64 -10.74 -1.85
CA LEU A 280 -13.00 -10.82 -2.39
C LEU A 280 -13.25 -12.10 -3.20
N GLY A 281 -12.20 -12.86 -3.53
CA GLY A 281 -12.32 -14.15 -4.22
C GLY A 281 -12.52 -14.02 -5.74
N PHE A 282 -11.97 -12.99 -6.37
CA PHE A 282 -11.95 -12.86 -7.83
C PHE A 282 -11.08 -13.92 -8.50
N ASP A 283 -11.34 -14.22 -9.78
CA ASP A 283 -10.45 -15.06 -10.58
C ASP A 283 -9.11 -14.32 -10.80
N PRO A 284 -7.95 -14.95 -10.51
CA PRO A 284 -6.63 -14.35 -10.72
C PRO A 284 -6.41 -13.76 -12.11
N LYS A 285 -7.01 -14.35 -13.17
CA LYS A 285 -6.93 -13.86 -14.56
C LYS A 285 -7.55 -12.46 -14.74
N THR A 286 -8.41 -12.05 -13.83
CA THR A 286 -9.06 -10.73 -13.82
C THR A 286 -8.40 -9.75 -12.85
N THR A 287 -7.37 -10.19 -12.13
CA THR A 287 -6.75 -9.44 -11.03
C THR A 287 -5.30 -9.07 -11.35
N TYR A 288 -4.46 -10.06 -11.66
CA TYR A 288 -3.01 -9.86 -11.79
C TYR A 288 -2.64 -9.48 -13.23
N ASN A 289 -3.01 -8.27 -13.63
CA ASN A 289 -2.74 -7.73 -14.96
C ASN A 289 -2.07 -6.36 -14.84
N ARG A 290 -1.04 -6.09 -15.64
CA ARG A 290 -0.47 -4.75 -15.77
C ARG A 290 -0.50 -4.24 -17.20
N PHE A 291 -0.52 -2.92 -17.37
CA PHE A 291 -0.12 -2.33 -18.63
C PHE A 291 1.36 -2.62 -18.88
N CYS A 292 1.70 -2.90 -20.13
CA CYS A 292 3.09 -2.99 -20.59
C CYS A 292 3.54 -1.64 -21.17
N GLY A 293 4.86 -1.43 -21.23
CA GLY A 293 5.42 -0.32 -22.00
C GLY A 293 5.13 -0.45 -23.49
N ASP A 294 5.15 0.67 -24.21
CA ASP A 294 4.81 0.71 -25.64
C ASP A 294 5.76 -0.16 -26.49
N SER A 295 7.00 -0.33 -26.06
CA SER A 295 8.04 -1.15 -26.71
C SER A 295 8.12 -2.59 -26.17
N GLU A 296 7.31 -2.95 -25.18
CA GLU A 296 7.32 -4.26 -24.51
C GLU A 296 5.96 -4.97 -24.69
N PRO A 297 5.63 -5.49 -25.88
CA PRO A 297 4.30 -6.02 -26.16
C PRO A 297 3.96 -7.28 -25.33
N GLU A 298 4.97 -8.07 -24.96
CA GLU A 298 4.86 -9.26 -24.11
C GLU A 298 5.68 -9.04 -22.83
N CYS A 299 5.09 -8.29 -21.90
CA CYS A 299 5.72 -7.96 -20.63
C CYS A 299 5.36 -8.97 -19.53
N GLU A 300 6.29 -9.20 -18.60
CA GLU A 300 6.05 -10.03 -17.41
C GLU A 300 4.82 -9.51 -16.65
N GLN A 301 3.91 -10.41 -16.24
CA GLN A 301 2.71 -10.03 -15.50
C GLN A 301 2.93 -10.17 -13.99
N PRO A 302 2.17 -9.43 -13.15
CA PRO A 302 2.30 -9.54 -11.70
C PRO A 302 2.10 -10.98 -11.21
N THR A 303 2.93 -11.42 -10.28
CA THR A 303 2.82 -12.75 -9.66
C THR A 303 1.49 -12.91 -8.92
N HIS A 304 0.81 -14.05 -9.11
CA HIS A 304 -0.34 -14.44 -8.30
C HIS A 304 0.14 -14.95 -6.94
N TRP A 305 -0.01 -14.10 -5.92
CA TRP A 305 0.16 -14.48 -4.52
C TRP A 305 -1.17 -14.94 -3.96
N LYS A 306 -1.36 -16.25 -3.82
CA LYS A 306 -2.62 -16.83 -3.41
C LYS A 306 -2.91 -16.61 -1.92
N ILE A 307 -4.15 -16.25 -1.59
CA ILE A 307 -4.61 -16.17 -0.20
C ILE A 307 -4.54 -17.51 0.54
N VAL A 308 -4.07 -17.45 1.79
CA VAL A 308 -4.02 -18.57 2.73
C VAL A 308 -4.88 -18.20 3.96
N TYR A 309 -5.75 -19.11 4.38
CA TYR A 309 -6.74 -18.91 5.45
C TYR A 309 -6.42 -19.71 6.72
#